data_AF-A0A9D8XEQ0-F1
#
_entry.id   AF-A0A9D8XEQ0-F1
#
_cell.length_a   1.000
_cell.length_b   1.000
_cell.length_c   1.000
_cell.angle_alpha   90.00
_cell.angle_beta   90.00
_cell.angle_gamma   90.00
#
_symmetry.space_group_name_H-M   'P 1'
#
loop_
_entity.id
_entity.type
_entity.pdbx_description
1 polymer ?
#
loop_
_entity_poly.entity_id
_entity_poly.type
_entity_poly.pdbx_seq_one_letter_code
_entity_poly.pdbx_strand_id
1 'polypeptide(L)'
;MKFCAEKLYFATVVAGLLAGGEAFAVEGKLSPQNFNKMYWLAQHGKVDILREAVNRGLNINSVNPNGDTGLCIAIKRNDYVAYNSFRMSGANTRHPCTYKMGKEYREFLENNKAVHADAIVGNEESLYYN
;
A
#
# COMPACT_ATOMS: atom_id res chain seq x y z
N MET A 1 -12.17 -16.77 79.06
CA MET A 1 -13.33 -17.20 78.25
C MET A 1 -13.96 -15.99 77.60
N LYS A 2 -13.92 -15.92 76.26
CA LYS A 2 -14.90 -15.27 75.37
C LYS A 2 -14.39 -15.46 73.93
N PHE A 3 -14.99 -16.42 73.23
CA PHE A 3 -14.85 -16.62 71.80
C PHE A 3 -15.70 -15.58 71.08
N CYS A 4 -15.14 -14.88 70.10
CA CYS A 4 -15.90 -14.17 69.08
C CYS A 4 -15.41 -14.64 67.72
N ALA A 5 -16.21 -15.52 67.12
CA ALA A 5 -16.18 -15.81 65.70
C ALA A 5 -16.86 -14.66 64.96
N GLU A 6 -16.30 -14.22 63.83
CA GLU A 6 -17.13 -13.69 62.74
C GLU A 6 -16.38 -13.69 61.41
N LYS A 7 -17.11 -14.15 60.38
CA LYS A 7 -16.92 -13.94 58.94
C LYS A 7 -15.99 -14.90 58.20
N LEU A 8 -16.52 -16.11 58.08
CA LEU A 8 -16.69 -16.87 56.84
C LEU A 8 -16.55 -16.01 55.55
N TYR A 9 -15.55 -16.29 54.73
CA TYR A 9 -15.64 -16.16 53.27
C TYR A 9 -14.78 -17.25 52.61
N PHE A 10 -15.44 -18.35 52.29
CA PHE A 10 -14.99 -19.31 51.29
C PHE A 10 -15.05 -18.64 49.92
N ALA A 11 -13.95 -18.62 49.18
CA ALA A 11 -13.98 -18.44 47.74
C ALA A 11 -12.82 -19.23 47.11
N THR A 12 -13.15 -20.49 46.83
CA THR A 12 -12.58 -21.42 45.86
C THR A 12 -11.54 -20.84 44.90
N VAL A 13 -10.34 -21.45 44.94
CA VAL A 13 -9.40 -21.46 43.81
C VAL A 13 -10.03 -22.32 42.71
N VAL A 14 -10.55 -21.69 41.66
CA VAL A 14 -10.90 -22.40 40.42
C VAL A 14 -9.87 -22.04 39.38
N ALA A 15 -8.98 -23.00 39.13
CA ALA A 15 -8.17 -23.03 37.91
C ALA A 15 -9.08 -23.45 36.73
N GLY A 16 -9.21 -22.58 35.74
CA GLY A 16 -9.73 -22.88 34.41
C GLY A 16 -8.91 -22.05 33.41
N LEU A 17 -7.85 -22.63 32.83
CA LEU A 17 -7.85 -23.40 31.59
C LEU A 17 -8.27 -22.57 30.37
N LEU A 18 -7.25 -22.27 29.55
CA LEU A 18 -7.31 -22.06 28.10
C LEU A 18 -8.37 -21.07 27.59
N ALA A 19 -8.02 -19.78 27.59
CA ALA A 19 -8.49 -18.88 26.54
C ALA A 19 -7.36 -18.73 25.52
N GLY A 20 -7.28 -19.70 24.60
CA GLY A 20 -6.83 -19.39 23.25
C GLY A 20 -7.79 -18.34 22.70
N GLY A 21 -7.26 -17.15 22.45
CA GLY A 21 -8.01 -16.03 21.92
C GLY A 21 -7.01 -15.23 21.13
N GLU A 22 -7.01 -15.51 19.83
CA GLU A 22 -6.12 -14.94 18.83
C GLU A 22 -5.95 -13.44 19.07
N ALA A 23 -4.69 -12.97 19.04
CA ALA A 23 -4.46 -11.57 18.80
C ALA A 23 -5.13 -11.28 17.45
N PHE A 24 -6.37 -10.78 17.50
CA PHE A 24 -7.10 -10.32 16.34
C PHE A 24 -6.29 -9.13 15.85
N ALA A 25 -5.35 -9.41 14.93
CA ALA A 25 -4.84 -8.41 14.04
C ALA A 25 -6.09 -7.93 13.30
N VAL A 26 -6.70 -6.86 13.82
CA VAL A 26 -7.68 -6.10 13.07
C VAL A 26 -6.89 -5.63 11.87
N GLU A 27 -6.97 -6.38 10.77
CA GLU A 27 -6.51 -5.98 9.46
C GLU A 27 -7.37 -4.78 9.05
N GLY A 28 -7.04 -3.64 9.64
CA GLY A 28 -7.53 -2.34 9.27
C GLY A 28 -7.07 -2.09 7.85
N LYS A 29 -7.89 -2.55 6.89
CA LYS A 29 -7.97 -2.10 5.50
C LYS A 29 -6.62 -2.25 4.76
N LEU A 30 -6.36 -3.48 4.30
CA LEU A 30 -5.29 -3.77 3.35
C LEU A 30 -5.64 -3.23 1.96
N SER A 31 -4.67 -2.50 1.43
CA SER A 31 -4.38 -2.24 0.03
C SER A 31 -4.82 -3.29 -1.01
N PRO A 32 -4.97 -2.92 -2.30
CA PRO A 32 -5.47 -3.78 -3.38
C PRO A 32 -4.97 -5.23 -3.28
N GLN A 33 -5.90 -6.14 -3.01
CA GLN A 33 -5.61 -7.56 -2.74
C GLN A 33 -4.92 -8.29 -3.91
N ASN A 34 -4.92 -7.69 -5.11
CA ASN A 34 -4.21 -8.21 -6.26
C ASN A 34 -3.70 -7.08 -7.16
N PHE A 35 -2.77 -7.45 -8.04
CA PHE A 35 -2.12 -6.55 -8.98
C PHE A 35 -3.12 -5.77 -9.86
N ASN A 36 -4.20 -6.41 -10.33
CA ASN A 36 -5.20 -5.77 -11.19
C ASN A 36 -5.89 -4.60 -10.49
N LYS A 37 -6.28 -4.77 -9.23
CA LYS A 37 -6.90 -3.71 -8.45
C LYS A 37 -5.91 -2.56 -8.19
N MET A 38 -4.64 -2.90 -7.93
CA MET A 38 -3.57 -1.90 -7.77
C MET A 38 -3.38 -1.07 -9.03
N TYR A 39 -3.32 -1.72 -10.19
CA TYR A 39 -3.20 -1.05 -11.48
C TYR A 39 -4.45 -0.23 -11.84
N TRP A 40 -5.65 -0.71 -11.52
CA TRP A 40 -6.89 0.04 -11.72
C TRP A 40 -6.89 1.35 -10.91
N LEU A 41 -6.46 1.32 -9.64
CA LEU A 41 -6.35 2.53 -8.81
C LEU A 41 -5.37 3.54 -9.42
N ALA A 42 -4.23 3.06 -9.92
CA ALA A 42 -3.24 3.91 -10.57
C ALA A 42 -3.79 4.56 -11.84
N GLN A 43 -4.46 3.81 -12.71
CA GLN A 43 -5.11 4.34 -13.91
C GLN A 43 -6.13 5.46 -13.64
N HIS A 44 -6.75 5.46 -12.45
CA HIS A 44 -7.77 6.42 -12.06
C HIS A 44 -7.23 7.53 -11.15
N GLY A 45 -5.91 7.68 -11.05
CA GLY A 45 -5.31 8.75 -10.25
C GLY A 45 -5.54 8.61 -8.74
N LYS A 46 -5.89 7.42 -8.23
CA LYS A 46 -6.23 7.19 -6.82
C LYS A 46 -4.98 7.09 -5.94
N VAL A 47 -4.13 8.11 -6.00
CA VAL A 47 -2.84 8.20 -5.31
C VAL A 47 -3.01 8.09 -3.80
N ASP A 48 -3.98 8.78 -3.21
CA ASP A 48 -4.16 8.76 -1.75
C ASP A 48 -4.47 7.34 -1.23
N ILE A 49 -5.29 6.60 -1.98
CA ILE A 49 -5.62 5.20 -1.66
C ILE A 49 -4.37 4.32 -1.79
N LEU A 50 -3.56 4.52 -2.84
CA LEU A 50 -2.32 3.78 -3.05
C LEU A 50 -1.24 4.11 -2.00
N ARG A 51 -1.11 5.38 -1.61
CA ARG A 51 -0.19 5.82 -0.55
C ARG A 51 -0.59 5.27 0.80
N GLU A 52 -1.88 5.34 1.14
CA GLU A 52 -2.38 4.77 2.39
C GLU A 52 -2.18 3.25 2.42
N ALA A 53 -2.42 2.59 1.29
CA ALA A 53 -2.10 1.18 1.10
C ALA A 53 -0.61 0.86 1.33
N VAL A 54 0.30 1.66 0.77
CA VAL A 54 1.76 1.52 0.96
C VAL A 54 2.15 1.72 2.42
N ASN A 55 1.59 2.73 3.10
CA ASN A 55 1.82 2.98 4.52
C ASN A 55 1.38 1.80 5.41
N ARG A 56 0.41 1.01 4.95
CA ARG A 56 -0.08 -0.21 5.62
C ARG A 56 0.65 -1.48 5.20
N GLY A 57 1.70 -1.37 4.40
CA GLY A 57 2.55 -2.51 4.01
C GLY A 57 2.34 -3.06 2.60
N LEU A 58 1.54 -2.40 1.75
CA LEU A 58 1.49 -2.78 0.33
C LEU A 58 2.86 -2.65 -0.31
N ASN A 59 3.32 -3.73 -0.96
CA ASN A 59 4.43 -3.64 -1.89
C ASN A 59 3.99 -3.08 -3.25
N ILE A 60 4.14 -1.77 -3.43
CA ILE A 60 3.84 -1.06 -4.69
C ILE A 60 4.72 -1.51 -5.87
N ASN A 61 5.86 -2.14 -5.58
CA ASN A 61 6.79 -2.69 -6.55
C ASN A 61 6.58 -4.20 -6.77
N SER A 62 5.46 -4.75 -6.31
CA SER A 62 5.09 -6.14 -6.61
C SER A 62 5.03 -6.38 -8.12
N VAL A 63 5.52 -7.55 -8.54
CA VAL A 63 5.56 -7.94 -9.94
C VAL A 63 4.41 -8.88 -10.29
N ASN A 64 3.91 -8.77 -11.51
CA ASN A 64 2.99 -9.75 -12.07
C ASN A 64 3.75 -11.04 -12.48
N PRO A 65 3.06 -12.09 -12.99
CA PRO A 65 3.71 -13.33 -13.44
C PRO A 65 4.77 -13.15 -14.54
N ASN A 66 4.77 -12.01 -15.26
CA ASN A 66 5.75 -11.68 -16.29
C ASN A 66 6.97 -10.93 -15.73
N GLY A 67 7.02 -10.68 -14.41
CA GLY A 67 8.10 -9.92 -13.78
C GLY A 67 7.97 -8.39 -13.92
N ASP A 68 6.82 -7.89 -14.35
CA ASP A 68 6.58 -6.45 -14.51
C ASP A 68 5.91 -5.85 -13.27
N THR A 69 6.43 -4.72 -12.81
CA THR A 69 5.76 -3.89 -11.80
C THR A 69 4.60 -3.10 -12.42
N GLY A 70 3.71 -2.57 -11.58
CA GLY A 70 2.65 -1.67 -12.02
C GLY A 70 3.17 -0.48 -12.84
N LEU A 71 4.27 0.11 -12.39
CA LEU A 71 4.95 1.21 -13.08
C LEU A 71 5.45 0.81 -14.48
N CYS A 72 6.00 -0.39 -14.63
CA CYS A 72 6.49 -0.87 -15.93
C CYS A 72 5.37 -1.19 -16.92
N ILE A 73 4.23 -1.70 -16.45
CA ILE A 73 3.06 -1.87 -17.32
C ILE A 73 2.54 -0.52 -17.80
N ALA A 74 2.57 0.51 -16.95
CA ALA A 74 2.15 1.85 -17.33
C ALA A 74 2.99 2.41 -18.49
N ILE A 75 4.32 2.20 -18.46
CA ILE A 75 5.22 2.56 -19.57
C ILE A 75 4.84 1.80 -20.85
N LYS A 76 4.69 0.46 -20.78
CA LYS A 76 4.34 -0.37 -21.95
C LYS A 76 3.01 0.03 -22.60
N ARG A 77 2.09 0.59 -21.82
CA ARG A 77 0.75 0.99 -22.27
C ARG A 77 0.65 2.48 -22.62
N ASN A 78 1.73 3.26 -22.50
CA ASN A 78 1.71 4.72 -22.58
C ASN A 78 0.67 5.35 -21.64
N ASP A 79 0.51 4.76 -20.46
CA ASP A 79 -0.47 5.15 -19.45
C ASP A 79 0.17 6.08 -18.43
N TYR A 80 0.21 7.37 -18.79
CA TYR A 80 0.86 8.41 -18.01
C TYR A 80 0.20 8.64 -16.64
N VAL A 81 -1.11 8.46 -16.55
CA VAL A 81 -1.85 8.59 -15.28
C VAL A 81 -1.44 7.48 -14.32
N ALA A 82 -1.41 6.23 -14.78
CA ALA A 82 -0.95 5.13 -13.94
C ALA A 82 0.52 5.30 -13.56
N TYR A 83 1.39 5.68 -14.50
CA TYR A 83 2.80 5.92 -14.21
C TYR A 83 2.99 6.96 -13.11
N ASN A 84 2.35 8.13 -13.25
CA ASN A 84 2.45 9.21 -12.27
C ASN A 84 1.86 8.78 -10.93
N SER A 85 0.75 8.04 -10.94
CA SER A 85 0.14 7.55 -9.71
C SER A 85 1.04 6.56 -8.97
N PHE A 86 1.67 5.63 -9.68
CA PHE A 86 2.65 4.72 -9.09
C PHE A 86 3.86 5.48 -8.53
N ARG A 87 4.42 6.42 -9.30
CA ARG A 87 5.53 7.26 -8.85
C ARG A 87 5.18 8.06 -7.59
N MET A 88 4.04 8.75 -7.59
CA MET A 88 3.57 9.55 -6.45
C MET A 88 3.23 8.68 -5.23
N SER A 89 2.95 7.39 -5.44
CA SER A 89 2.72 6.41 -4.38
C SER A 89 4.00 5.75 -3.87
N GLY A 90 5.18 6.17 -4.35
CA GLY A 90 6.47 5.67 -3.90
C GLY A 90 7.01 4.46 -4.69
N ALA A 91 6.48 4.19 -5.88
CA ALA A 91 7.05 3.15 -6.75
C ALA A 91 8.47 3.52 -7.21
N ASN A 92 9.32 2.51 -7.34
CA ASN A 92 10.68 2.67 -7.81
C ASN A 92 10.70 2.91 -9.33
N THR A 93 10.98 4.15 -9.74
CA THR A 93 11.11 4.54 -11.15
C THR A 93 12.33 3.91 -11.85
N ARG A 94 13.30 3.39 -11.09
CA ARG A 94 14.52 2.74 -11.58
C ARG A 94 14.48 1.22 -11.38
N HIS A 95 13.30 0.63 -11.29
CA HIS A 95 13.15 -0.82 -11.14
C HIS A 95 13.78 -1.56 -12.34
N PRO A 96 14.39 -2.77 -12.17
CA PRO A 96 15.06 -3.47 -13.27
C PRO A 96 14.25 -3.70 -14.55
N CYS A 97 12.92 -3.69 -14.48
CA CYS A 97 12.06 -3.81 -15.65
C CYS A 97 12.16 -2.59 -16.60
N THR A 98 12.55 -1.40 -16.12
CA THR A 98 12.76 -0.22 -16.98
C THR A 98 14.04 -0.31 -17.81
N TYR A 99 15.08 -1.01 -17.34
CA TYR A 99 16.31 -1.20 -18.12
C TYR A 99 16.08 -2.00 -19.41
N LYS A 100 15.15 -2.97 -19.36
CA LYS A 100 14.77 -3.76 -20.55
C LYS A 100 14.02 -2.91 -21.60
N MET A 101 13.48 -1.78 -21.20
CA MET A 101 12.65 -0.89 -22.02
C MET A 101 13.35 0.44 -22.28
N GLY A 102 14.68 0.45 -22.37
CA GLY A 102 15.46 1.70 -22.33
C GLY A 102 15.08 2.72 -23.42
N LYS A 103 14.69 2.29 -24.62
CA LYS A 103 14.24 3.19 -25.70
C LYS A 103 12.81 3.64 -25.46
N GLU A 104 11.91 2.70 -25.21
CA GLU A 104 10.48 2.93 -24.97
C GLU A 104 10.25 3.82 -23.73
N TYR A 105 11.03 3.61 -22.67
CA TYR A 105 10.96 4.40 -21.45
C TYR A 105 11.41 5.83 -21.70
N ARG A 106 12.49 6.06 -22.46
CA ARG A 106 12.92 7.43 -22.82
C ARG A 106 11.86 8.14 -23.67
N GLU A 107 11.36 7.48 -24.71
CA GLU A 107 10.30 8.02 -25.57
C GLU A 107 9.02 8.33 -24.75
N PHE A 108 8.64 7.44 -23.82
CA PHE A 108 7.54 7.68 -22.90
C PHE A 108 7.74 8.95 -22.06
N LEU A 109 8.93 9.15 -21.47
CA LEU A 109 9.22 10.34 -20.68
C LEU A 109 9.15 11.63 -21.53
N GLU A 110 9.71 11.59 -22.74
CA GLU A 110 9.76 12.73 -23.65
C GLU A 110 8.37 13.12 -24.19
N ASN A 111 7.51 12.14 -24.44
CA ASN A 111 6.20 12.35 -25.05
C ASN A 111 5.15 12.96 -24.11
N ASN A 112 5.40 13.02 -22.79
CA ASN A 112 4.46 13.60 -21.85
C ASN A 112 5.14 14.48 -20.80
N LYS A 113 4.94 15.80 -20.95
CA LYS A 113 5.44 16.83 -20.02
C LYS A 113 5.01 16.62 -18.56
N ALA A 114 3.92 15.92 -18.28
CA ALA A 114 3.47 15.63 -16.90
C ALA A 114 4.39 14.64 -16.18
N VAL A 115 5.19 13.88 -16.92
CA VAL A 115 6.17 12.96 -16.33
C VAL A 115 7.44 13.70 -15.89
N HIS A 116 7.70 14.90 -16.39
CA HIS A 116 8.85 15.72 -15.98
C HIS A 116 8.57 16.69 -14.82
N ALA A 117 7.38 16.65 -14.23
CA ALA A 117 7.07 17.40 -13.01
C ALA A 117 7.72 16.75 -11.78
N ASP A 118 9.06 16.72 -11.77
CA ASP A 118 9.84 16.61 -10.55
C ASP A 118 9.76 17.96 -9.84
N ALA A 119 8.69 18.16 -9.07
CA ALA A 119 8.77 18.96 -7.86
C ALA A 119 8.50 18.01 -6.69
N ILE A 120 9.62 17.62 -6.09
CA ILE A 120 9.76 17.16 -4.71
C ILE A 120 8.56 17.59 -3.85
N VAL A 121 7.92 16.61 -3.19
CA VAL A 121 7.23 16.72 -1.89
C VAL A 121 7.09 18.16 -1.37
N GLY A 122 5.91 18.78 -1.53
CA GLY A 122 5.57 19.99 -0.76
C GLY A 122 4.70 21.05 -1.44
N ASN A 123 3.58 20.68 -2.07
CA ASN A 123 2.30 21.43 -2.21
C ASN A 123 1.48 20.69 -3.29
N GLU A 124 0.49 19.90 -2.90
CA GLU A 124 -0.92 20.28 -2.86
C GLU A 124 -1.44 20.86 -4.18
N GLU A 125 -2.13 19.99 -4.93
CA GLU A 125 -3.37 20.32 -5.65
C GLU A 125 -3.30 21.26 -6.87
N SER A 126 -2.66 20.87 -7.99
CA SER A 126 -2.96 21.59 -9.26
C SER A 126 -2.72 20.92 -10.61
N LEU A 127 -2.27 19.67 -10.74
CA LEU A 127 -1.91 19.12 -12.08
C LEU A 127 -2.81 17.99 -12.61
N TYR A 128 -4.06 17.86 -12.12
CA TYR A 128 -5.01 16.85 -12.65
C TYR A 128 -6.29 17.40 -13.29
N TYR A 129 -6.43 18.71 -13.49
CA TYR A 129 -7.53 19.26 -14.31
C TYR A 129 -7.04 20.45 -15.14
N ASN A 130 -6.94 20.21 -16.45
CA ASN A 130 -7.37 21.08 -17.54
C ASN A 130 -7.39 20.27 -18.84
#